data_AF-Q0F3A7-F1
#
_entry.id   AF-Q0F3A7-F1
#
_cell.length_a   1.000
_cell.length_b   1.000
_cell.length_c   1.000
_cell.angle_alpha   90.00
_cell.angle_beta   90.00
_cell.angle_gamma   90.00
#
_symmetry.space_group_name_H-M   'P 1'
#
loop_
_entity.id
_entity.type
_entity.pdbx_description
1 polymer ?
#
loop_
_entity_poly.entity_id
_entity_poly.type
_entity_poly.pdbx_seq_one_letter_code
_entity_poly.pdbx_strand_id
1 'polypeptide(L)'
;MIKLLNFSFVLLFCLVAVVALPRLKAFGGALLASGFILVYLLVTQYLFVSYRWWVDLLIPTGSVFVLYSAMTAYRFLTEERHAREIKSMFSHYTTEKVVNELLEHPELARLGGIRREVTVLFSDVRSFTTYSEHHTPEEVVSALNELLSAMTDVIMHWDGTLDKFVGDEIMAFWGAPGNQQNHAELATQCSLHMLQRLGELQHKWQMEGKEILDIGIGLNTGEVIVGNIGSETKKLDYTIIGDAVNLGARVEALTRNYNVHFMMTEYTLQKIEHLLPVQGQKPVSGGLGHIRVTRLDEVTVKGKTKPVVVYEVTDSELNK
;
A
#
# COMPACT_ATOMS: atom_id res chain seq x y z
N MET A 1 -7.82 64.99 -14.79
CA MET A 1 -8.37 64.12 -15.85
C MET A 1 -7.40 63.01 -16.27
N ILE A 2 -6.16 63.33 -16.70
CA ILE A 2 -5.16 62.35 -17.18
C ILE A 2 -4.80 61.26 -16.14
N LYS A 3 -4.61 61.64 -14.86
CA LYS A 3 -4.32 60.67 -13.78
C LYS A 3 -5.46 59.66 -13.54
N LEU A 4 -6.72 60.08 -13.69
CA LEU A 4 -7.90 59.23 -13.49
C LEU A 4 -8.06 58.23 -14.64
N LEU A 5 -7.73 58.68 -15.86
CA LEU A 5 -7.75 57.86 -17.08
C LEU A 5 -6.66 56.77 -17.04
N ASN A 6 -5.44 57.14 -16.62
CA ASN A 6 -4.34 56.19 -16.41
C ASN A 6 -4.70 55.11 -15.38
N PHE A 7 -5.29 55.50 -14.26
CA PHE A 7 -5.70 54.56 -13.22
C PHE A 7 -6.76 53.58 -13.74
N SER A 8 -7.75 54.07 -14.49
CA SER A 8 -8.83 53.24 -15.05
C SER A 8 -8.30 52.22 -16.08
N PHE A 9 -7.34 52.63 -16.91
CA PHE A 9 -6.70 51.76 -17.89
C PHE A 9 -5.89 50.62 -17.24
N VAL A 10 -5.08 50.96 -16.24
CA VAL A 10 -4.30 49.98 -15.46
C VAL A 10 -5.23 48.98 -14.77
N LEU A 11 -6.32 49.46 -14.16
CA LEU A 11 -7.25 48.62 -13.43
C LEU A 11 -7.97 47.62 -14.35
N LEU A 12 -8.41 48.08 -15.54
CA LEU A 12 -9.01 47.22 -16.56
C LEU A 12 -8.03 46.14 -17.04
N PHE A 13 -6.78 46.52 -17.29
CA PHE A 13 -5.74 45.58 -17.74
C PHE A 13 -5.46 44.49 -16.69
N CYS A 14 -5.30 44.88 -15.43
CA CYS A 14 -5.10 43.93 -14.32
C CYS A 14 -6.31 42.99 -14.16
N LEU A 15 -7.53 43.50 -14.28
CA LEU A 15 -8.76 42.69 -14.17
C LEU A 15 -8.82 41.60 -15.26
N VAL A 16 -8.49 41.96 -16.50
CA VAL A 16 -8.47 41.01 -17.62
C VAL A 16 -7.40 39.93 -17.39
N ALA A 17 -6.21 40.32 -16.94
CA ALA A 17 -5.13 39.37 -16.63
C ALA A 17 -5.52 38.39 -15.52
N VAL A 18 -6.14 38.86 -14.43
CA VAL A 18 -6.60 38.04 -13.30
C VAL A 18 -7.67 37.03 -13.70
N VAL A 19 -8.56 37.37 -14.63
CA VAL A 19 -9.62 36.45 -15.09
C VAL A 19 -9.10 35.44 -16.13
N ALA A 20 -8.12 35.84 -16.95
CA ALA A 20 -7.62 35.02 -18.06
C ALA A 20 -6.54 34.02 -17.64
N LEU A 21 -5.58 34.44 -16.80
CA LEU A 21 -4.44 33.60 -16.39
C LEU A 21 -4.81 32.31 -15.64
N PRO A 22 -5.83 32.28 -14.76
CA PRO A 22 -6.21 31.06 -14.02
C PRO A 22 -6.67 29.90 -14.90
N ARG A 23 -7.16 30.17 -16.11
CA ARG A 23 -7.83 29.16 -16.94
C ARG A 23 -6.88 28.25 -17.70
N LEU A 24 -5.58 28.54 -17.67
CA LEU A 24 -4.57 27.82 -18.43
C LEU A 24 -3.64 27.02 -17.52
N LYS A 25 -3.07 25.95 -18.08
CA LYS A 25 -1.95 25.21 -17.46
C LYS A 25 -0.72 26.12 -17.38
N ALA A 26 0.24 25.79 -16.50
CA ALA A 26 1.42 26.64 -16.22
C ALA A 26 2.12 27.18 -17.49
N PHE A 27 2.37 26.34 -18.49
CA PHE A 27 3.01 26.78 -19.74
C PHE A 27 2.14 27.77 -20.56
N GLY A 28 0.83 27.49 -20.67
CA GLY A 28 -0.10 28.39 -21.37
C GLY A 28 -0.33 29.70 -20.62
N GLY A 29 -0.36 29.65 -19.28
CA GLY A 29 -0.44 30.84 -18.42
C GLY A 29 0.78 31.73 -18.56
N ALA A 30 1.99 31.14 -18.61
CA ALA A 30 3.23 31.89 -18.83
C ALA A 30 3.23 32.60 -20.20
N LEU A 31 2.87 31.90 -21.28
CA LEU A 31 2.76 32.50 -22.62
C LEU A 31 1.76 33.65 -22.66
N LEU A 32 0.60 33.47 -22.01
CA LEU A 32 -0.43 34.50 -21.94
C LEU A 32 0.04 35.71 -21.13
N ALA A 33 0.70 35.50 -19.99
CA ALA A 33 1.26 36.58 -19.15
C ALA A 33 2.33 37.38 -19.92
N SER A 34 3.25 36.70 -20.61
CA SER A 34 4.24 37.34 -21.48
C SER A 34 3.59 38.11 -22.61
N GLY A 35 2.53 37.57 -23.23
CA GLY A 35 1.73 38.24 -24.24
C GLY A 35 1.05 39.52 -23.71
N PHE A 36 0.44 39.45 -22.53
CA PHE A 36 -0.15 40.61 -21.85
C PHE A 36 0.88 41.70 -21.60
N ILE A 37 2.05 41.34 -21.04
CA ILE A 37 3.14 42.30 -20.79
C ILE A 37 3.62 42.94 -22.10
N LEU A 38 3.79 42.15 -23.16
CA LEU A 38 4.22 42.66 -24.47
C LEU A 38 3.19 43.62 -25.07
N VAL A 39 1.90 43.27 -25.06
CA VAL A 39 0.82 44.14 -25.54
C VAL A 39 0.78 45.44 -24.74
N TYR A 40 0.92 45.37 -23.42
CA TYR A 40 0.97 46.55 -22.55
C TYR A 40 2.15 47.47 -22.88
N LEU A 41 3.34 46.89 -23.10
CA LEU A 41 4.53 47.62 -23.52
C LEU A 41 4.32 48.33 -24.86
N LEU A 42 3.75 47.64 -25.85
CA LEU A 42 3.49 48.22 -27.17
C LEU A 42 2.44 49.34 -27.13
N VAL A 43 1.36 49.15 -26.37
CA VAL A 43 0.29 50.17 -26.22
C VAL A 43 0.82 51.39 -25.47
N THR A 44 1.57 51.21 -24.39
CA THR A 44 2.15 52.33 -23.64
C THR A 44 3.18 53.09 -24.47
N GLN A 45 4.01 52.39 -25.25
CA GLN A 45 4.93 53.02 -26.20
C GLN A 45 4.19 53.84 -27.28
N TYR A 46 3.11 53.29 -27.85
CA TYR A 46 2.29 53.98 -28.85
C TYR A 46 1.63 55.25 -28.29
N LEU A 47 1.05 55.17 -27.09
CA LEU A 47 0.42 56.30 -26.40
C LEU A 47 1.44 57.40 -26.06
N PHE A 48 2.66 57.01 -25.70
CA PHE A 48 3.74 57.95 -25.43
C PHE A 48 4.19 58.70 -26.69
N VAL A 49 4.41 58.00 -27.82
CA VAL A 49 4.87 58.63 -29.06
C VAL A 49 3.80 59.51 -29.69
N SER A 50 2.55 59.04 -29.74
CA SER A 50 1.48 59.72 -30.49
C SER A 50 0.80 60.85 -29.70
N TYR A 51 0.59 60.65 -28.39
CA TYR A 51 -0.20 61.57 -27.56
C TYR A 51 0.63 62.24 -26.45
N ARG A 52 1.92 61.88 -26.31
CA ARG A 52 2.80 62.29 -25.19
C ARG A 52 2.23 61.98 -23.81
N TRP A 53 1.41 60.93 -23.72
CA TRP A 53 0.84 60.47 -22.47
C TRP A 53 1.83 59.54 -21.77
N TRP A 54 2.20 59.88 -20.55
CA TRP A 54 3.05 59.04 -19.71
C TRP A 54 2.18 58.10 -18.89
N VAL A 55 2.33 56.79 -19.13
CA VAL A 55 1.61 55.72 -18.44
C VAL A 55 2.64 54.92 -17.64
N ASP A 56 2.30 54.59 -16.40
CA ASP A 56 3.18 53.83 -15.52
C ASP A 56 3.40 52.41 -16.05
N LEU A 57 4.67 52.00 -16.15
CA LEU A 57 5.06 50.68 -16.62
C LEU A 57 5.27 49.70 -15.47
N LEU A 58 5.72 50.19 -14.32
CA LEU A 58 6.31 49.39 -13.26
C LEU A 58 5.21 48.67 -12.45
N ILE A 59 4.18 49.42 -12.07
CA ILE A 59 3.08 48.88 -11.26
C ILE A 59 2.32 47.76 -12.01
N PRO A 60 1.86 47.93 -13.27
CA PRO A 60 0.97 46.95 -13.89
C PRO A 60 1.70 45.67 -14.31
N THR A 61 2.91 45.80 -14.87
CA THR A 61 3.73 44.65 -15.27
C THR A 61 4.23 43.86 -14.06
N GLY A 62 4.70 44.56 -13.03
CA GLY A 62 5.11 43.95 -11.76
C GLY A 62 3.95 43.23 -11.07
N SER A 63 2.75 43.83 -11.08
CA SER A 63 1.54 43.22 -10.49
C SER A 63 1.16 41.92 -11.19
N VAL A 64 1.18 41.88 -12.53
CA VAL A 64 0.92 40.65 -13.30
C VAL A 64 1.96 39.57 -13.00
N PHE A 65 3.24 39.94 -12.91
CA PHE A 65 4.32 39.01 -12.59
C PHE A 65 4.19 38.42 -11.18
N VAL A 66 3.97 39.26 -10.17
CA VAL A 66 3.81 38.84 -8.77
C VAL A 66 2.56 37.98 -8.60
N LEU A 67 1.43 38.39 -9.17
CA LEU A 67 0.18 37.63 -9.09
C LEU A 67 0.30 36.28 -9.79
N TYR A 68 0.91 36.23 -10.98
CA TYR A 68 1.13 34.96 -11.69
C TYR A 68 2.05 34.03 -10.91
N SER A 69 3.16 34.56 -10.37
CA SER A 69 4.12 33.77 -9.58
C SER A 69 3.49 33.25 -8.29
N ALA A 70 2.78 34.11 -7.55
CA ALA A 70 2.07 33.72 -6.33
C ALA A 70 0.96 32.70 -6.62
N MET A 71 0.21 32.88 -7.71
CA MET A 71 -0.84 31.95 -8.12
C MET A 71 -0.26 30.58 -8.52
N THR A 72 0.84 30.56 -9.28
CA THR A 72 1.51 29.33 -9.69
C THR A 72 2.06 28.59 -8.47
N ALA A 73 2.71 29.32 -7.55
CA ALA A 73 3.18 28.74 -6.28
C ALA A 73 2.02 28.18 -5.43
N TYR A 74 0.93 28.93 -5.31
CA TYR A 74 -0.28 28.46 -4.59
C TYR A 74 -0.84 27.18 -5.21
N ARG A 75 -0.99 27.13 -6.54
CA ARG A 75 -1.48 25.93 -7.25
C ARG A 75 -0.56 24.74 -7.05
N PHE A 76 0.74 24.94 -7.20
CA PHE A 76 1.72 23.88 -7.01
C PHE A 76 1.64 23.28 -5.59
N LEU A 77 1.61 24.14 -4.57
CA LEU A 77 1.52 23.71 -3.17
C LEU A 77 0.18 23.02 -2.85
N THR A 78 -0.93 23.47 -3.45
CA THR A 78 -2.26 22.89 -3.23
C THR A 78 -2.46 21.59 -4.00
N GLU A 79 -1.97 21.48 -5.24
CA GLU A 79 -2.02 20.24 -6.04
C GLU A 79 -1.23 19.11 -5.36
N GLU A 80 -0.04 19.39 -4.81
CA GLU A 80 0.72 18.40 -4.04
C GLU A 80 0.01 17.95 -2.77
N ARG A 81 -0.79 18.81 -2.13
CA ARG A 81 -1.58 18.43 -0.94
C ARG A 81 -2.74 17.52 -1.32
N HIS A 82 -3.50 17.90 -2.35
CA HIS A 82 -4.61 17.08 -2.82
C HIS A 82 -4.15 15.71 -3.33
N ALA A 83 -3.01 15.64 -4.03
CA ALA A 83 -2.44 14.36 -4.46
C ALA A 83 -2.08 13.47 -3.26
N ARG A 84 -1.48 14.05 -2.21
CA ARG A 84 -1.16 13.33 -0.96
C ARG A 84 -2.39 12.89 -0.20
N GLU A 85 -3.41 13.73 -0.11
CA GLU A 85 -4.70 13.39 0.53
C GLU A 85 -5.39 12.23 -0.19
N ILE A 86 -5.47 12.28 -1.52
CA ILE A 86 -6.02 11.19 -2.32
C ILE A 86 -5.23 9.91 -2.09
N LYS A 87 -3.90 9.97 -2.16
CA LYS A 87 -3.03 8.81 -1.88
C LYS A 87 -3.27 8.22 -0.49
N SER A 88 -3.35 9.05 0.55
CA SER A 88 -3.61 8.61 1.93
C SER A 88 -5.00 8.00 2.09
N MET A 89 -6.01 8.49 1.37
CA MET A 89 -7.34 7.87 1.42
C MET A 89 -7.32 6.49 0.78
N PHE A 90 -6.63 6.32 -0.34
CA PHE A 90 -6.50 5.02 -1.01
C PHE A 90 -5.66 4.01 -0.22
N SER A 91 -4.66 4.45 0.56
CA SER A 91 -3.85 3.53 1.38
C SER A 91 -4.62 2.84 2.51
N HIS A 92 -5.80 3.34 2.88
CA HIS A 92 -6.71 2.66 3.81
C HIS A 92 -7.48 1.50 3.16
N TYR A 93 -7.55 1.45 1.83
CA TYR A 93 -8.32 0.44 1.08
C TYR A 93 -7.42 -0.51 0.27
N THR A 94 -6.15 -0.18 0.10
CA THR A 94 -5.14 -1.05 -0.53
C THR A 94 -3.75 -0.67 -0.02
N THR A 95 -2.76 -1.55 -0.13
CA THR A 95 -1.42 -1.27 0.40
C THR A 95 -0.75 -0.10 -0.34
N GLU A 96 0.10 0.66 0.34
CA GLU A 96 0.85 1.76 -0.30
C GLU A 96 1.63 1.28 -1.53
N LYS A 97 2.12 0.03 -1.51
CA LYS A 97 2.78 -0.60 -2.65
C LYS A 97 1.88 -0.68 -3.87
N VAL A 98 0.64 -1.14 -3.70
CA VAL A 98 -0.33 -1.21 -4.80
C VAL A 98 -0.67 0.19 -5.30
N VAL A 99 -0.87 1.16 -4.40
CA VAL A 99 -1.11 2.55 -4.81
C VAL A 99 0.05 3.11 -5.61
N ASN A 100 1.29 2.93 -5.14
CA ASN A 100 2.49 3.41 -5.83
C ASN A 100 2.64 2.75 -7.20
N GLU A 101 2.45 1.44 -7.28
CA GLU A 101 2.51 0.69 -8.54
C GLU A 101 1.46 1.22 -9.54
N LEU A 102 0.22 1.48 -9.10
CA LEU A 102 -0.83 2.03 -9.96
C LEU A 102 -0.58 3.47 -10.40
N LEU A 103 0.14 4.26 -9.60
CA LEU A 103 0.54 5.62 -9.95
C LEU A 103 1.69 5.63 -10.97
N GLU A 104 2.64 4.71 -10.85
CA GLU A 104 3.75 4.55 -11.80
C GLU A 104 3.29 3.90 -13.11
N HIS A 105 2.35 2.96 -13.03
CA HIS A 105 1.82 2.17 -14.14
C HIS A 105 0.28 2.21 -14.19
N PRO A 106 -0.34 3.32 -14.62
CA PRO A 106 -1.80 3.47 -14.67
C PRO A 106 -2.50 2.42 -15.56
N GLU A 107 -1.80 1.84 -16.53
CA GLU A 107 -2.28 0.74 -17.36
C GLU A 107 -2.61 -0.53 -16.56
N LEU A 108 -1.94 -0.74 -15.42
CA LEU A 108 -2.20 -1.88 -14.52
C LEU A 108 -3.53 -1.74 -13.78
N ALA A 109 -4.14 -0.54 -13.74
CA ALA A 109 -5.45 -0.29 -13.13
C ALA A 109 -6.62 -0.97 -13.85
N ARG A 110 -6.38 -1.57 -15.02
CA ARG A 110 -7.39 -2.32 -15.79
C ARG A 110 -7.46 -3.77 -15.33
N LEU A 111 -8.57 -4.44 -15.67
CA LEU A 111 -8.71 -5.87 -15.46
C LEU A 111 -7.56 -6.64 -16.11
N GLY A 112 -7.07 -7.64 -15.39
CA GLY A 112 -6.01 -8.51 -15.85
C GLY A 112 -5.03 -8.83 -14.74
N GLY A 113 -4.03 -9.62 -15.08
CA GLY A 113 -2.97 -9.93 -14.15
C GLY A 113 -1.78 -10.53 -14.85
N ILE A 114 -0.65 -10.47 -14.18
CA ILE A 114 0.60 -11.05 -14.63
C ILE A 114 0.87 -12.32 -13.84
N ARG A 115 1.46 -13.31 -14.48
CA ARG A 115 1.92 -14.51 -13.78
C ARG A 115 3.14 -14.14 -12.94
N ARG A 116 3.08 -14.43 -11.65
CA ARG A 116 4.18 -14.27 -10.71
C ARG A 116 4.24 -15.48 -9.80
N GLU A 117 5.45 -15.84 -9.40
CA GLU A 117 5.64 -16.71 -8.25
C GLU A 117 5.55 -15.86 -6.99
N VAL A 118 4.72 -16.29 -6.03
CA VAL A 118 4.51 -15.58 -4.76
C VAL A 118 4.57 -16.57 -3.61
N THR A 119 4.86 -16.06 -2.41
CA THR A 119 4.54 -16.78 -1.16
C THR A 119 3.29 -16.17 -0.56
N VAL A 120 2.25 -16.98 -0.40
CA VAL A 120 0.99 -16.57 0.21
C VAL A 120 0.93 -17.04 1.66
N LEU A 121 0.40 -16.17 2.51
CA LEU A 121 0.10 -16.41 3.91
C LEU A 121 -1.40 -16.36 4.12
N PHE A 122 -1.89 -17.36 4.82
CA PHE A 122 -3.19 -17.37 5.45
C PHE A 122 -2.99 -17.47 6.96
N SER A 123 -3.72 -16.67 7.72
CA SER A 123 -3.75 -16.77 9.18
C SER A 123 -5.18 -16.64 9.67
N ASP A 124 -5.66 -17.58 10.47
CA ASP A 124 -7.03 -17.57 10.99
C ASP A 124 -7.05 -17.71 12.51
N VAL A 125 -8.07 -17.17 13.17
CA VAL A 125 -8.20 -17.24 14.63
C VAL A 125 -8.73 -18.60 15.03
N ARG A 126 -8.05 -19.26 15.96
CA ARG A 126 -8.46 -20.57 16.47
C ARG A 126 -9.71 -20.43 17.31
N SER A 127 -10.72 -21.25 17.01
CA SER A 127 -11.98 -21.29 17.75
C SER A 127 -12.72 -19.95 17.82
N PHE A 128 -12.56 -19.07 16.81
CA PHE A 128 -13.20 -17.75 16.80
C PHE A 128 -14.71 -17.79 16.87
N THR A 129 -15.35 -18.78 16.24
CA THR A 129 -16.80 -18.97 16.35
C THR A 129 -17.22 -19.12 17.82
N THR A 130 -16.53 -20.00 18.56
CA THR A 130 -16.76 -20.19 19.99
C THR A 130 -16.51 -18.90 20.78
N TYR A 131 -15.43 -18.17 20.48
CA TYR A 131 -15.17 -16.88 21.10
C TYR A 131 -16.34 -15.90 20.86
N SER A 132 -16.80 -15.77 19.62
CA SER A 132 -17.87 -14.84 19.24
C SER A 132 -19.24 -15.17 19.84
N GLU A 133 -19.50 -16.44 20.15
CA GLU A 133 -20.75 -16.89 20.78
C GLU A 133 -20.83 -16.53 22.27
N HIS A 134 -19.69 -16.36 22.94
CA HIS A 134 -19.60 -16.09 24.38
C HIS A 134 -19.36 -14.61 24.72
N HIS A 135 -19.18 -13.75 23.73
CA HIS A 135 -18.85 -12.34 23.90
C HIS A 135 -19.88 -11.42 23.23
N THR A 136 -19.95 -10.18 23.69
CA THR A 136 -20.76 -9.16 23.01
C THR A 136 -20.16 -8.79 21.64
N PRO A 137 -20.96 -8.37 20.66
CA PRO A 137 -20.44 -7.92 19.36
C PRO A 137 -19.36 -6.84 19.47
N GLU A 138 -19.50 -5.92 20.43
CA GLU A 138 -18.53 -4.85 20.68
C GLU A 138 -17.18 -5.39 21.19
N GLU A 139 -17.20 -6.37 22.08
CA GLU A 139 -15.99 -7.05 22.57
C GLU A 139 -15.31 -7.83 21.44
N VAL A 140 -16.09 -8.56 20.63
CA VAL A 140 -15.59 -9.32 19.48
C VAL A 140 -14.90 -8.40 18.48
N VAL A 141 -15.54 -7.30 18.09
CA VAL A 141 -14.98 -6.34 17.13
C VAL A 141 -13.75 -5.66 17.70
N SER A 142 -13.74 -5.33 18.99
CA SER A 142 -12.59 -4.70 19.65
C SER A 142 -11.36 -5.63 19.65
N ALA A 143 -11.53 -6.87 20.11
CA ALA A 143 -10.45 -7.87 20.14
C ALA A 143 -9.96 -8.22 18.74
N LEU A 144 -10.88 -8.39 17.78
CA LEU A 144 -10.53 -8.68 16.40
C LEU A 144 -9.74 -7.52 15.77
N ASN A 145 -10.20 -6.28 15.92
CA ASN A 145 -9.47 -5.12 15.37
C ASN A 145 -8.09 -4.96 15.99
N GLU A 146 -7.93 -5.21 17.30
CA GLU A 146 -6.64 -5.17 17.96
C GLU A 146 -5.68 -6.23 17.40
N LEU A 147 -6.15 -7.47 17.24
CA LEU A 147 -5.38 -8.56 16.66
C LEU A 147 -5.01 -8.26 15.20
N LEU A 148 -5.99 -7.95 14.35
CA LEU A 148 -5.78 -7.67 12.93
C LEU A 148 -4.83 -6.50 12.71
N SER A 149 -4.92 -5.46 13.53
CA SER A 149 -4.00 -4.31 13.48
C SER A 149 -2.57 -4.74 13.78
N ALA A 150 -2.35 -5.46 14.88
CA ALA A 150 -1.02 -5.91 15.27
C ALA A 150 -0.40 -6.88 14.24
N MET A 151 -1.20 -7.78 13.67
CA MET A 151 -0.73 -8.69 12.62
C MET A 151 -0.41 -7.94 11.32
N THR A 152 -1.23 -6.95 10.97
CA THR A 152 -0.99 -6.09 9.80
C THR A 152 0.30 -5.31 9.93
N ASP A 153 0.59 -4.73 11.11
CA ASP A 153 1.84 -4.02 11.35
C ASP A 153 3.07 -4.91 11.12
N VAL A 154 3.01 -6.18 11.57
CA VAL A 154 4.07 -7.17 11.34
C VAL A 154 4.20 -7.52 9.85
N ILE A 155 3.08 -7.72 9.14
CA ILE A 155 3.09 -8.00 7.69
C ILE A 155 3.73 -6.85 6.92
N MET A 156 3.39 -5.61 7.25
CA MET A 156 3.98 -4.42 6.61
C MET A 156 5.46 -4.26 6.95
N HIS A 157 5.86 -4.55 8.20
CA HIS A 157 7.26 -4.51 8.63
C HIS A 157 8.14 -5.47 7.81
N TRP A 158 7.62 -6.66 7.51
CA TRP A 158 8.29 -7.66 6.68
C TRP A 158 8.01 -7.52 5.18
N ASP A 159 7.59 -6.34 4.74
CA ASP A 159 7.45 -5.97 3.34
C ASP A 159 6.41 -6.83 2.58
N GLY A 160 5.40 -7.33 3.29
CA GLY A 160 4.28 -8.08 2.74
C GLY A 160 3.20 -7.18 2.14
N THR A 161 2.43 -7.74 1.22
CA THR A 161 1.23 -7.10 0.66
C THR A 161 0.00 -7.73 1.30
N LEU A 162 -0.68 -6.98 2.16
CA LEU A 162 -2.00 -7.36 2.66
C LEU A 162 -3.01 -7.36 1.52
N ASP A 163 -3.65 -8.49 1.26
CA ASP A 163 -4.68 -8.63 0.23
C ASP A 163 -6.05 -8.25 0.78
N LYS A 164 -6.52 -9.01 1.78
CA LYS A 164 -7.82 -8.77 2.42
C LYS A 164 -7.93 -9.47 3.76
N PHE A 165 -8.96 -9.08 4.50
CA PHE A 165 -9.51 -9.84 5.61
C PHE A 165 -10.76 -10.59 5.16
N VAL A 166 -10.93 -11.83 5.62
CA VAL A 166 -12.16 -12.63 5.40
C VAL A 166 -12.69 -13.07 6.76
N GLY A 167 -13.47 -12.20 7.41
CA GLY A 167 -13.86 -12.41 8.80
C GLY A 167 -12.66 -12.20 9.72
N ASP A 168 -12.26 -13.26 10.42
CA ASP A 168 -11.07 -13.36 11.28
C ASP A 168 -9.81 -13.84 10.54
N GLU A 169 -9.94 -14.23 9.28
CA GLU A 169 -8.83 -14.67 8.43
C GLU A 169 -8.08 -13.47 7.83
N ILE A 170 -6.76 -13.53 7.86
CA ILE A 170 -5.83 -12.63 7.17
C ILE A 170 -5.25 -13.35 5.95
N MET A 171 -5.37 -12.71 4.79
CA MET A 171 -4.68 -13.11 3.57
C MET A 171 -3.65 -12.06 3.16
N ALA A 172 -2.39 -12.47 3.06
CA ALA A 172 -1.28 -11.63 2.63
C ALA A 172 -0.34 -12.39 1.70
N PHE A 173 0.49 -11.68 0.94
CA PHE A 173 1.45 -12.31 0.04
C PHE A 173 2.72 -11.49 -0.17
N TRP A 174 3.78 -12.17 -0.61
CA TRP A 174 5.09 -11.63 -0.97
C TRP A 174 5.44 -12.02 -2.40
N GLY A 175 6.24 -11.22 -3.11
CA GLY A 175 6.59 -11.44 -4.52
C GLY A 175 5.87 -10.52 -5.52
N ALA A 176 4.94 -9.68 -5.05
CA ALA A 176 4.24 -8.66 -5.83
C ALA A 176 3.70 -7.54 -4.91
N PRO A 177 3.38 -6.33 -5.41
CA PRO A 177 3.46 -5.87 -6.81
C PRO A 177 4.89 -5.74 -7.35
N GLY A 178 5.83 -5.29 -6.51
CA GLY A 178 7.25 -5.21 -6.86
C GLY A 178 7.91 -6.58 -6.94
N ASN A 179 9.09 -6.63 -7.57
CA ASN A 179 9.90 -7.84 -7.63
C ASN A 179 10.60 -8.09 -6.27
N GLN A 180 10.38 -9.25 -5.66
CA GLN A 180 10.91 -9.60 -4.35
C GLN A 180 11.43 -11.04 -4.37
N GLN A 181 12.72 -11.23 -4.65
CA GLN A 181 13.31 -12.56 -4.86
C GLN A 181 13.33 -13.42 -3.58
N ASN A 182 13.45 -12.79 -2.42
CA ASN A 182 13.45 -13.43 -1.11
C ASN A 182 12.05 -13.51 -0.48
N HIS A 183 10.99 -13.52 -1.30
CA HIS A 183 9.59 -13.51 -0.84
C HIS A 183 9.27 -14.62 0.19
N ALA A 184 9.82 -15.83 0.00
CA ALA A 184 9.60 -16.96 0.91
C ALA A 184 10.30 -16.78 2.27
N GLU A 185 11.50 -16.19 2.28
CA GLU A 185 12.23 -15.88 3.51
C GLU A 185 11.48 -14.83 4.32
N LEU A 186 11.07 -13.73 3.68
CA LEU A 186 10.36 -12.63 4.33
C LEU A 186 9.00 -13.08 4.89
N ALA A 187 8.26 -13.88 4.13
CA ALA A 187 7.01 -14.47 4.61
C ALA A 187 7.23 -15.37 5.84
N THR A 188 8.30 -16.17 5.84
CA THR A 188 8.63 -17.06 6.97
C THR A 188 9.02 -16.26 8.21
N GLN A 189 9.87 -15.23 8.07
CA GLN A 189 10.22 -14.31 9.15
C GLN A 189 8.99 -13.57 9.70
N CYS A 190 8.10 -13.13 8.80
CA CYS A 190 6.84 -12.51 9.16
C CYS A 190 5.98 -13.45 10.02
N SER A 191 5.80 -14.71 9.61
CA SER A 191 5.01 -15.68 10.38
C SER A 191 5.56 -15.89 11.78
N LEU A 192 6.88 -15.97 11.95
CA LEU A 192 7.51 -16.13 13.26
C LEU A 192 7.34 -14.87 14.13
N HIS A 193 7.52 -13.69 13.54
CA HIS A 193 7.30 -12.42 14.24
C HIS A 193 5.82 -12.23 14.61
N MET A 194 4.87 -12.70 13.78
CA MET A 194 3.44 -12.69 14.11
C MET A 194 3.16 -13.53 15.36
N LEU A 195 3.78 -14.71 15.50
CA LEU A 195 3.64 -15.54 16.70
C LEU A 195 4.27 -14.89 17.93
N GLN A 196 5.43 -14.24 17.80
CA GLN A 196 6.01 -13.46 18.89
C GLN A 196 5.06 -12.34 19.35
N ARG A 197 4.56 -11.56 18.38
CA ARG A 197 3.66 -10.44 18.64
C ARG A 197 2.33 -10.89 19.23
N LEU A 198 1.83 -12.05 18.81
CA LEU A 198 0.67 -12.69 19.41
C LEU A 198 0.93 -13.03 20.89
N GLY A 199 2.09 -13.58 21.24
CA GLY A 199 2.45 -13.86 22.64
C GLY A 199 2.42 -12.61 23.52
N GLU A 200 2.88 -11.46 23.00
CA GLU A 200 2.80 -10.17 23.68
C GLU A 200 1.35 -9.70 23.89
N LEU A 201 0.49 -9.87 22.87
CA LEU A 201 -0.94 -9.55 22.96
C LEU A 201 -1.66 -10.47 23.95
N GLN A 202 -1.39 -11.76 23.91
CA GLN A 202 -1.95 -12.73 24.85
C GLN A 202 -1.58 -12.40 26.29
N HIS A 203 -0.32 -12.02 26.54
CA HIS A 203 0.11 -11.57 27.87
C HIS A 203 -0.63 -10.30 28.31
N LYS A 204 -0.78 -9.32 27.41
CA LYS A 204 -1.55 -8.10 27.68
C LYS A 204 -3.01 -8.44 28.01
N TRP A 205 -3.69 -9.23 27.20
CA TRP A 205 -5.09 -9.61 27.41
C TRP A 205 -5.28 -10.38 28.71
N GLN A 206 -4.33 -11.26 29.07
CA GLN A 206 -4.34 -11.96 30.34
C GLN A 206 -4.27 -10.98 31.52
N MET A 207 -3.41 -9.96 31.45
CA MET A 207 -3.33 -8.91 32.48
C MET A 207 -4.59 -8.04 32.55
N GLU A 208 -5.31 -7.89 31.45
CA GLU A 208 -6.61 -7.21 31.37
C GLU A 208 -7.79 -8.11 31.79
N GLY A 209 -7.56 -9.39 32.07
CA GLY A 209 -8.61 -10.35 32.40
C GLY A 209 -9.50 -10.76 31.22
N LYS A 210 -9.02 -10.57 29.98
CA LYS A 210 -9.72 -10.95 28.75
C LYS A 210 -9.39 -12.39 28.34
N GLU A 211 -10.33 -13.05 27.68
CA GLU A 211 -10.07 -14.33 27.02
C GLU A 211 -9.05 -14.14 25.89
N ILE A 212 -8.07 -15.05 25.81
CA ILE A 212 -6.97 -14.96 24.86
C ILE A 212 -7.37 -15.56 23.51
N LEU A 213 -7.02 -14.86 22.42
CA LEU A 213 -7.11 -15.40 21.07
C LEU A 213 -5.80 -16.08 20.67
N ASP A 214 -5.89 -17.12 19.86
CA ASP A 214 -4.76 -17.84 19.27
C ASP A 214 -4.93 -17.93 17.76
N ILE A 215 -3.85 -18.11 17.00
CA ILE A 215 -3.91 -18.15 15.52
C ILE A 215 -3.24 -19.38 14.94
N GLY A 216 -3.72 -19.82 13.78
CA GLY A 216 -3.02 -20.75 12.89
C GLY A 216 -2.46 -19.98 11.70
N ILE A 217 -1.25 -20.31 11.25
CA ILE A 217 -0.60 -19.70 10.08
C ILE A 217 -0.22 -20.79 9.08
N GLY A 218 -0.63 -20.61 7.81
CA GLY A 218 -0.25 -21.45 6.68
C GLY A 218 0.49 -20.67 5.60
N LEU A 219 1.67 -21.14 5.22
CA LEU A 219 2.45 -20.61 4.10
C LEU A 219 2.51 -21.57 2.92
N ASN A 220 2.32 -21.04 1.71
CA ASN A 220 2.58 -21.77 0.48
C ASN A 220 3.24 -20.88 -0.57
N THR A 221 4.13 -21.46 -1.37
CA THR A 221 4.75 -20.79 -2.51
C THR A 221 4.29 -21.40 -3.83
N GLY A 222 4.04 -20.58 -4.84
CA GLY A 222 3.78 -21.05 -6.19
C GLY A 222 3.38 -19.96 -7.17
N GLU A 223 3.20 -20.35 -8.43
CA GLU A 223 2.73 -19.45 -9.48
C GLU A 223 1.25 -19.11 -9.30
N VAL A 224 0.95 -17.81 -9.40
CA VAL A 224 -0.41 -17.25 -9.37
C VAL A 224 -0.54 -16.18 -10.45
N ILE A 225 -1.78 -15.76 -10.70
CA ILE A 225 -2.07 -14.51 -11.40
C ILE A 225 -2.23 -13.42 -10.36
N VAL A 226 -1.42 -12.37 -10.47
CA VAL A 226 -1.52 -11.16 -9.63
C VAL A 226 -2.05 -10.01 -10.46
N GLY A 227 -3.09 -9.32 -10.00
CA GLY A 227 -3.59 -8.12 -10.65
C GLY A 227 -4.97 -7.70 -10.19
N ASN A 228 -5.60 -6.81 -10.96
CA ASN A 228 -6.94 -6.31 -10.66
C ASN A 228 -8.00 -7.29 -11.16
N ILE A 229 -8.74 -7.87 -10.21
CA ILE A 229 -9.82 -8.82 -10.45
C ILE A 229 -11.13 -8.24 -9.94
N GLY A 230 -12.22 -8.43 -10.70
CA GLY A 230 -13.57 -8.04 -10.28
C GLY A 230 -14.41 -7.52 -11.44
N SER A 231 -15.24 -6.52 -11.16
CA SER A 231 -16.09 -5.85 -12.14
C SER A 231 -15.47 -4.51 -12.53
N GLU A 232 -15.10 -4.39 -13.81
CA GLU A 232 -14.38 -3.25 -14.40
C GLU A 232 -14.97 -1.88 -14.04
N THR A 233 -16.29 -1.80 -13.88
CA THR A 233 -17.01 -0.54 -13.66
C THR A 233 -17.52 -0.34 -12.23
N LYS A 234 -17.34 -1.33 -11.33
CA LYS A 234 -17.93 -1.29 -9.98
C LYS A 234 -16.93 -1.52 -8.86
N LYS A 235 -16.17 -2.62 -8.93
CA LYS A 235 -15.27 -3.06 -7.86
C LYS A 235 -14.14 -3.88 -8.43
N LEU A 236 -12.93 -3.40 -8.24
CA LEU A 236 -11.70 -4.10 -8.59
C LEU A 236 -10.91 -4.28 -7.29
N ASP A 237 -10.47 -5.50 -7.05
CA ASP A 237 -9.56 -5.82 -5.96
C ASP A 237 -8.22 -6.22 -6.60
N TYR A 238 -7.14 -5.56 -6.20
CA TYR A 238 -5.79 -6.03 -6.53
C TYR A 238 -5.50 -7.24 -5.64
N THR A 239 -5.45 -8.43 -6.24
CA THR A 239 -5.42 -9.70 -5.50
C THR A 239 -4.66 -10.77 -6.28
N ILE A 240 -4.48 -11.94 -5.67
CA ILE A 240 -3.86 -13.11 -6.28
C ILE A 240 -4.87 -14.24 -6.48
N ILE A 241 -4.80 -14.92 -7.62
CA ILE A 241 -5.64 -16.08 -7.94
C ILE A 241 -4.78 -17.21 -8.48
N GLY A 242 -5.00 -18.41 -7.94
CA GLY A 242 -4.39 -19.65 -8.45
C GLY A 242 -4.47 -20.79 -7.45
N ASP A 243 -4.13 -22.00 -7.90
CA ASP A 243 -4.14 -23.20 -7.05
C ASP A 243 -3.19 -23.08 -5.86
N ALA A 244 -2.10 -22.33 -6.00
CA ALA A 244 -1.17 -22.06 -4.91
C ALA A 244 -1.82 -21.25 -3.76
N VAL A 245 -2.78 -20.39 -4.07
CA VAL A 245 -3.57 -19.64 -3.07
C VAL A 245 -4.43 -20.60 -2.26
N ASN A 246 -5.19 -21.46 -2.96
CA ASN A 246 -6.06 -22.45 -2.32
C ASN A 246 -5.29 -23.46 -1.46
N LEU A 247 -4.06 -23.81 -1.86
CA LEU A 247 -3.19 -24.67 -1.06
C LEU A 247 -2.74 -23.97 0.23
N GLY A 248 -2.40 -22.67 0.18
CA GLY A 248 -2.06 -21.89 1.37
C GLY A 248 -3.18 -21.90 2.41
N ALA A 249 -4.41 -21.58 2.00
CA ALA A 249 -5.59 -21.59 2.88
C ALA A 249 -5.83 -22.98 3.49
N ARG A 250 -5.59 -24.05 2.73
CA ARG A 250 -5.74 -25.41 3.24
C ARG A 250 -4.67 -25.78 4.26
N VAL A 251 -3.44 -25.32 4.07
CA VAL A 251 -2.33 -25.56 4.99
C VAL A 251 -2.58 -24.84 6.31
N GLU A 252 -3.10 -23.61 6.26
CA GLU A 252 -3.58 -22.90 7.45
C GLU A 252 -4.64 -23.74 8.17
N ALA A 253 -5.69 -24.18 7.48
CA ALA A 253 -6.77 -24.92 8.13
C ALA A 253 -6.31 -26.22 8.81
N LEU A 254 -5.22 -26.84 8.33
CA LEU A 254 -4.62 -28.04 8.93
C LEU A 254 -3.87 -27.77 10.24
N THR A 255 -3.47 -26.53 10.51
CA THR A 255 -2.78 -26.16 11.77
C THR A 255 -3.55 -26.61 13.00
N ARG A 256 -4.90 -26.53 12.95
CA ARG A 256 -5.81 -27.00 14.00
C ARG A 256 -5.75 -28.52 14.18
N ASN A 257 -5.67 -29.28 13.09
CA ASN A 257 -5.64 -30.75 13.13
C ASN A 257 -4.33 -31.29 13.69
N TYR A 258 -3.20 -30.66 13.37
CA TYR A 258 -1.88 -31.03 13.89
C TYR A 258 -1.55 -30.37 15.23
N ASN A 259 -2.40 -29.45 15.70
CA ASN A 259 -2.19 -28.64 16.91
C ASN A 259 -0.86 -27.87 16.90
N VAL A 260 -0.54 -27.25 15.76
CA VAL A 260 0.69 -26.45 15.55
C VAL A 260 0.34 -25.05 15.10
N HIS A 261 1.10 -24.03 15.48
CA HIS A 261 0.78 -22.63 15.17
C HIS A 261 1.16 -22.21 13.75
N PHE A 262 2.22 -22.79 13.18
CA PHE A 262 2.73 -22.39 11.88
C PHE A 262 3.13 -23.61 11.05
N MET A 263 2.53 -23.72 9.87
CA MET A 263 2.85 -24.71 8.86
C MET A 263 3.28 -24.08 7.54
N MET A 264 4.16 -24.77 6.82
CA MET A 264 4.52 -24.43 5.45
C MET A 264 4.52 -25.67 4.54
N THR A 265 4.36 -25.46 3.24
CA THR A 265 4.52 -26.53 2.23
C THR A 265 5.98 -26.76 1.85
N GLU A 266 6.24 -27.92 1.23
CA GLU A 266 7.53 -28.23 0.62
C GLU A 266 7.99 -27.17 -0.39
N TYR A 267 7.06 -26.52 -1.10
CA TYR A 267 7.40 -25.50 -2.10
C TYR A 267 8.00 -24.26 -1.45
N THR A 268 7.48 -23.86 -0.29
CA THR A 268 8.08 -22.77 0.49
C THR A 268 9.42 -23.22 1.07
N LEU A 269 9.49 -24.42 1.64
CA LEU A 269 10.72 -24.96 2.22
C LEU A 269 11.88 -24.99 1.21
N GLN A 270 11.63 -25.45 -0.02
CA GLN A 270 12.64 -25.49 -1.09
C GLN A 270 13.24 -24.11 -1.40
N LYS A 271 12.48 -23.02 -1.24
CA LYS A 271 12.98 -21.66 -1.48
C LYS A 271 13.90 -21.17 -0.37
N ILE A 272 13.75 -21.67 0.85
CA ILE A 272 14.49 -21.22 2.03
C ILE A 272 15.47 -22.26 2.56
N GLU A 273 15.56 -23.45 1.95
CA GLU A 273 16.39 -24.56 2.43
C GLU A 273 17.85 -24.16 2.62
N HIS A 274 18.38 -23.33 1.72
CA HIS A 274 19.74 -22.79 1.77
C HIS A 274 20.01 -21.83 2.95
N LEU A 275 18.95 -21.35 3.63
CA LEU A 275 19.00 -20.46 4.79
C LEU A 275 18.85 -21.21 6.12
N LEU A 276 18.46 -22.48 6.08
CA LEU A 276 18.25 -23.30 7.26
C LEU A 276 19.59 -23.78 7.85
N PRO A 277 19.66 -23.98 9.17
CA PRO A 277 20.86 -24.49 9.79
C PRO A 277 21.14 -25.92 9.32
N VAL A 278 22.32 -26.14 8.73
CA VAL A 278 22.83 -27.49 8.46
C VAL A 278 23.22 -28.12 9.80
N GLN A 279 22.76 -29.36 10.03
CA GLN A 279 23.01 -30.09 11.28
C GLN A 279 24.52 -30.11 11.61
N GLY A 280 24.90 -29.44 12.71
CA GLY A 280 26.30 -29.33 13.16
C GLY A 280 27.05 -28.04 12.77
N GLN A 281 26.42 -27.08 12.09
CA GLN A 281 26.99 -25.76 11.81
C GLN A 281 26.33 -24.66 12.65
N LYS A 282 27.09 -23.60 12.98
CA LYS A 282 26.54 -22.44 13.69
C LYS A 282 25.50 -21.73 12.80
N PRO A 283 24.43 -21.18 13.39
CA PRO A 283 23.42 -20.40 12.66
C PRO A 283 24.09 -19.33 11.79
N VAL A 284 23.62 -19.17 10.54
CA VAL A 284 24.02 -18.05 9.70
C VAL A 284 23.48 -16.77 10.35
N SER A 285 24.37 -15.85 10.72
CA SER A 285 24.01 -14.57 11.35
C SER A 285 23.09 -13.77 10.43
N GLY A 286 21.86 -13.46 10.90
CA GLY A 286 20.89 -12.64 10.17
C GLY A 286 19.91 -13.38 9.25
N GLY A 287 19.82 -14.72 9.33
CA GLY A 287 18.87 -15.53 8.56
C GLY A 287 17.97 -16.44 9.41
N LEU A 288 17.37 -17.46 8.81
CA LEU A 288 16.50 -18.47 9.44
C LEU A 288 17.27 -19.52 10.27
N GLY A 289 18.42 -19.16 10.83
CA GLY A 289 19.31 -20.09 11.55
C GLY A 289 18.77 -20.57 12.92
N HIS A 290 17.75 -19.89 13.45
CA HIS A 290 17.10 -20.18 14.73
C HIS A 290 15.85 -21.06 14.58
N ILE A 291 15.43 -21.39 13.35
CA ILE A 291 14.18 -22.11 13.11
C ILE A 291 14.41 -23.61 13.04
N ARG A 292 13.42 -24.37 13.50
CA ARG A 292 13.35 -25.83 13.35
C ARG A 292 12.15 -26.18 12.48
N VAL A 293 12.42 -26.98 11.46
CA VAL A 293 11.41 -27.47 10.51
C VAL A 293 11.20 -28.96 10.74
N THR A 294 9.97 -29.37 11.02
CA THR A 294 9.61 -30.78 11.28
C THR A 294 8.61 -31.24 10.23
N ARG A 295 8.90 -32.32 9.50
CA ARG A 295 7.94 -32.89 8.54
C ARG A 295 6.74 -33.46 9.30
N LEU A 296 5.53 -33.04 8.93
CA LEU A 296 4.29 -33.52 9.54
C LEU A 296 3.66 -34.64 8.72
N ASP A 297 3.24 -34.34 7.49
CA ASP A 297 2.43 -35.27 6.70
C ASP A 297 2.45 -34.97 5.19
N GLU A 298 1.76 -35.79 4.41
CA GLU A 298 1.48 -35.61 2.99
C GLU A 298 -0.02 -35.36 2.75
N VAL A 299 -0.33 -34.14 2.30
CA VAL A 299 -1.71 -33.69 2.14
C VAL A 299 -2.09 -33.75 0.67
N THR A 300 -3.21 -34.41 0.36
CA THR A 300 -3.75 -34.44 -1.00
C THR A 300 -4.69 -33.26 -1.24
N VAL A 301 -4.40 -32.43 -2.24
CA VAL A 301 -5.28 -31.31 -2.62
C VAL A 301 -6.35 -31.83 -3.56
N LYS A 302 -7.61 -31.47 -3.30
CA LYS A 302 -8.74 -31.81 -4.19
C LYS A 302 -8.48 -31.21 -5.57
N GLY A 303 -8.23 -32.06 -6.58
CA GLY A 303 -7.88 -31.64 -7.94
C GLY A 303 -6.40 -31.82 -8.34
N LYS A 304 -5.49 -32.15 -7.41
CA LYS A 304 -4.11 -32.54 -7.73
C LYS A 304 -3.91 -34.06 -7.59
N THR A 305 -3.09 -34.61 -8.48
CA THR A 305 -2.71 -36.03 -8.50
C THR A 305 -1.53 -36.37 -7.59
N LYS A 306 -0.74 -35.37 -7.18
CA LYS A 306 0.41 -35.57 -6.28
C LYS A 306 0.11 -34.98 -4.90
N PRO A 307 0.37 -35.73 -3.82
CA PRO A 307 0.33 -35.19 -2.47
C PRO A 307 1.43 -34.14 -2.29
N VAL A 308 1.18 -33.19 -1.39
CA VAL A 308 2.11 -32.13 -1.02
C VAL A 308 2.57 -32.36 0.40
N VAL A 309 3.88 -32.34 0.63
CA VAL A 309 4.43 -32.49 1.99
C VAL A 309 4.26 -31.17 2.76
N VAL A 310 3.82 -31.27 4.01
CA VAL A 310 3.68 -30.12 4.92
C VAL A 310 4.60 -30.26 6.13
N TYR A 311 5.07 -29.13 6.62
CA TYR A 311 6.05 -29.04 7.70
C TYR A 311 5.55 -28.08 8.78
N GLU A 312 5.78 -28.45 10.04
CA GLU A 312 5.72 -27.53 11.17
C GLU A 312 6.99 -26.67 11.18
N VAL A 313 6.84 -25.42 11.58
CA VAL A 313 7.95 -24.48 11.73
C VAL A 313 7.88 -23.87 13.11
N THR A 314 8.98 -23.99 13.85
CA THR A 314 9.09 -23.47 15.22
C THR A 314 10.33 -22.61 15.37
N ASP A 315 10.24 -21.59 16.20
CA ASP A 315 11.39 -20.82 16.63
C ASP A 315 12.01 -21.47 17.88
N SER A 316 13.33 -21.69 17.85
CA SER A 316 14.06 -22.17 19.01
C SER A 316 14.31 -21.09 20.08
N GLU A 317 14.11 -19.82 19.74
CA GLU A 317 14.26 -18.67 20.63
C GLU A 317 12.97 -18.27 21.33
N LEU A 318 11.78 -18.51 20.73
CA LEU A 318 10.48 -18.25 21.37
C LEU A 318 10.17 -19.18 22.56
N ASN A 319 10.85 -20.32 22.66
CA ASN A 319 10.65 -21.31 23.73
C ASN A 319 11.61 -21.14 24.93
N LYS A 320 12.23 -19.96 25.09
CA LYS A 320 13.13 -19.62 26.22
C LYS A 320 12.55 -18.50 27.06
#